data_AF-A0A7X8K9G2-F1
#
_entry.id   AF-A0A7X8K9G2-F1
#
_cell.length_a   1.000
_cell.length_b   1.000
_cell.length_c   1.000
_cell.angle_alpha   90.00
_cell.angle_beta   90.00
_cell.angle_gamma   90.00
#
_symmetry.space_group_name_H-M   'P 1'
#
loop_
_entity.id
_entity.type
_entity.pdbx_description
1 polymer ?
#
loop_
_entity_poly.entity_id
_entity_poly.type
_entity_poly.pdbx_seq_one_letter_code
_entity_poly.pdbx_strand_id
1 'polypeptide(L)'
;MPKIETNARYFYELVGKTLTTEELEAILPVAKAELDDYDGEILKIELNDTNRPDLWSPGGIARLLRSYWEIEAPLYDFFSTSEETFDHEDRVVIVDASVTPIRPYGIGFAARGHKLSGADLEALIQSQEKICWNFGQKRRSIAMGIYRSALITYP
;
A
#
# COMPACT_ATOMS: atom_id res chain seq x y z
N MET A 1 -7.02 10.83 12.14
CA MET A 1 -5.76 10.40 11.49
C MET A 1 -5.96 8.97 10.96
N PRO A 2 -5.21 8.50 9.94
CA PRO A 2 -5.41 7.16 9.41
C PRO A 2 -5.02 6.11 10.46
N LYS A 3 -5.97 5.27 10.85
CA LYS A 3 -5.73 4.07 11.66
C LYS A 3 -5.64 2.84 10.78
N ILE A 4 -4.66 1.98 11.06
CA ILE A 4 -4.47 0.69 10.40
C ILE A 4 -4.72 -0.42 11.42
N GLU A 5 -5.49 -1.41 11.03
CA GLU A 5 -5.69 -2.63 11.81
C GLU A 5 -5.06 -3.81 11.06
N THR A 6 -4.29 -4.63 11.75
CA THR A 6 -3.63 -5.77 11.12
C THR A 6 -3.34 -6.89 12.11
N ASN A 7 -3.44 -8.14 11.65
CA ASN A 7 -3.03 -9.27 12.45
C ASN A 7 -1.53 -9.20 12.76
N ALA A 8 -1.16 -9.35 14.03
CA ALA A 8 0.19 -9.21 14.52
C ALA A 8 1.17 -10.19 13.83
N ARG A 9 0.74 -11.44 13.62
CA ARG A 9 1.55 -12.44 12.92
C ARG A 9 1.86 -11.99 11.48
N TYR A 10 0.84 -11.55 10.74
CA TYR A 10 1.02 -11.04 9.37
C TYR A 10 1.94 -9.80 9.35
N PHE A 11 1.76 -8.86 10.28
CA PHE A 11 2.64 -7.70 10.38
C PHE A 11 4.10 -8.09 10.64
N TYR A 12 4.35 -8.99 11.60
CA TYR A 12 5.72 -9.45 11.89
C TYR A 12 6.33 -10.29 10.77
N GLU A 13 5.53 -11.05 10.01
CA GLU A 13 5.97 -11.73 8.78
C GLU A 13 6.46 -10.70 7.74
N LEU A 14 5.76 -9.58 7.55
CA LEU A 14 6.19 -8.50 6.65
C LEU A 14 7.44 -7.76 7.15
N VAL A 15 7.53 -7.52 8.46
CA VAL A 15 8.67 -6.86 9.12
C VAL A 15 9.91 -7.77 9.08
N GLY A 16 9.72 -9.09 9.06
CA GLY A 16 10.78 -10.09 9.10
C GLY A 16 11.37 -10.31 10.50
N LYS A 17 10.75 -9.73 11.54
CA LYS A 17 11.14 -9.85 12.96
C LYS A 17 9.90 -9.76 13.84
N THR A 18 9.89 -10.51 14.92
CA THR A 18 8.90 -10.38 15.99
C THR A 18 9.44 -9.42 17.06
N LEU A 19 8.61 -8.49 17.51
CA LEU A 19 8.94 -7.52 18.54
C LEU A 19 8.04 -7.72 19.75
N THR A 20 8.51 -7.36 20.95
CA THR A 20 7.63 -7.15 22.10
C THR A 20 6.78 -5.89 21.89
N THR A 21 5.72 -5.73 22.68
CA THR A 21 4.89 -4.52 22.64
C THR A 21 5.73 -3.26 22.89
N GLU A 22 6.63 -3.30 23.87
CA GLU A 22 7.49 -2.17 24.23
C GLU A 22 8.49 -1.84 23.11
N GLU A 23 9.05 -2.86 22.46
CA GLU A 23 9.93 -2.68 21.30
C GLU A 23 9.17 -2.07 20.10
N LEU A 24 7.93 -2.53 19.87
CA LEU A 24 7.08 -1.99 18.82
C LEU A 24 6.70 -0.53 19.09
N GLU A 25 6.26 -0.20 20.30
CA GLU A 25 5.98 1.17 20.72
C GLU A 25 7.19 2.10 20.56
N ALA A 26 8.39 1.61 20.90
CA ALA A 26 9.61 2.38 20.79
C ALA A 26 10.01 2.68 19.33
N ILE A 27 9.70 1.79 18.37
CA ILE A 27 10.12 1.94 16.97
C ILE A 27 9.09 2.62 16.07
N LEU A 28 7.79 2.49 16.36
CA LEU A 28 6.71 3.08 15.55
C LEU A 28 6.84 4.61 15.31
N PRO A 29 7.41 5.43 16.20
CA PRO A 29 7.64 6.86 15.94
C PRO A 29 8.48 7.14 14.68
N VAL A 30 9.34 6.22 14.24
CA VAL A 30 10.09 6.33 12.97
C VAL A 30 9.12 6.43 11.77
N ALA A 31 7.99 5.72 11.84
CA ALA A 31 6.92 5.76 10.85
C ALA A 31 5.90 6.88 11.11
N LYS A 32 6.19 7.80 12.04
CA LYS A 32 5.21 8.76 12.58
C LYS A 32 3.94 8.04 13.00
N ALA A 33 4.10 6.91 13.66
CA ALA A 33 3.03 6.04 14.08
C ALA A 33 3.09 5.81 15.59
N GLU A 34 1.97 5.40 16.16
CA GLU A 34 1.87 4.94 17.54
C GLU A 34 1.01 3.68 17.62
N LEU A 35 1.29 2.82 18.59
CA LEU A 35 0.44 1.68 18.89
C LEU A 35 -0.76 2.21 19.68
N ASP A 36 -1.93 2.19 19.06
CA ASP A 36 -3.19 2.65 19.66
C ASP A 36 -3.80 1.57 20.56
N ASP A 37 -3.72 0.31 20.13
CA ASP A 37 -4.23 -0.85 20.88
C ASP A 37 -3.58 -2.16 20.38
N TYR A 38 -3.56 -3.16 21.25
CA TYR A 38 -3.14 -4.53 20.92
C TYR A 38 -3.83 -5.55 21.83
N ASP A 39 -4.65 -6.43 21.24
CA ASP A 39 -5.42 -7.45 21.99
C ASP A 39 -4.76 -8.83 22.06
N GLY A 40 -3.51 -8.95 21.58
CA GLY A 40 -2.79 -10.23 21.47
C GLY A 40 -2.86 -10.86 20.07
N GLU A 41 -3.78 -10.41 19.21
CA GLU A 41 -3.91 -10.90 17.83
C GLU A 41 -3.90 -9.76 16.81
N ILE A 42 -4.58 -8.65 17.09
CA ILE A 42 -4.74 -7.50 16.20
C ILE A 42 -3.99 -6.29 16.74
N LEU A 43 -3.08 -5.76 15.94
CA LEU A 43 -2.43 -4.47 16.16
C LEU A 43 -3.30 -3.36 15.58
N LYS A 44 -3.60 -2.34 16.40
CA LYS A 44 -4.17 -1.07 15.93
C LYS A 44 -3.08 -0.01 15.97
N ILE A 45 -2.71 0.49 14.79
CA ILE A 45 -1.64 1.47 14.64
C ILE A 45 -2.24 2.78 14.13
N GLU A 46 -2.06 3.86 14.86
CA GLU A 46 -2.47 5.21 14.45
C GLU A 46 -1.30 5.95 13.79
N LEU A 47 -1.55 6.57 12.64
CA LEU A 47 -0.54 7.36 11.93
C LEU A 47 -0.72 8.85 12.16
N ASN A 48 0.29 9.47 12.75
CA ASN A 48 0.33 10.89 13.07
C ASN A 48 0.66 11.80 11.86
N ASP A 49 0.69 11.25 10.64
CA ASP A 49 0.97 11.99 9.40
C ASP A 49 -0.07 11.70 8.30
N THR A 50 -0.71 12.76 7.81
CA THR A 50 -1.69 12.71 6.72
C THR A 50 -1.08 12.89 5.32
N ASN A 51 0.23 13.09 5.20
CA ASN A 51 0.93 13.36 3.93
C ASN A 51 1.77 12.18 3.45
N ARG A 52 1.73 11.03 4.14
CA ARG A 52 2.50 9.82 3.84
C ARG A 52 1.60 8.62 3.52
N PRO A 53 0.82 8.65 2.42
CA PRO A 53 -0.07 7.56 2.05
C PRO A 53 0.68 6.24 1.76
N ASP A 54 1.99 6.30 1.51
CA ASP A 54 2.88 5.15 1.41
C ASP A 54 2.98 4.34 2.72
N LEU A 55 2.67 4.95 3.86
CA LEU A 55 2.66 4.31 5.19
C LEU A 55 1.27 3.83 5.60
N TRP A 56 0.22 4.11 4.84
CA TRP A 56 -1.17 3.81 5.20
C TRP A 56 -1.57 2.34 4.98
N SER A 57 -0.63 1.43 5.29
CA SER A 57 -0.79 -0.01 5.20
C SER A 57 0.23 -0.73 6.10
N PRO A 58 -0.05 -1.97 6.52
CA PRO A 58 0.92 -2.78 7.26
C PRO A 58 2.24 -2.95 6.50
N GLY A 59 2.17 -3.19 5.19
CA GLY A 59 3.35 -3.34 4.33
C GLY A 59 4.15 -2.05 4.16
N GLY A 60 3.50 -0.90 4.16
CA GLY A 60 4.15 0.41 4.11
C GLY A 60 4.99 0.70 5.36
N ILE A 61 4.41 0.43 6.53
CA ILE A 61 5.12 0.53 7.82
C ILE A 61 6.26 -0.48 7.88
N ALA A 62 5.98 -1.75 7.59
CA ALA A 62 6.98 -2.81 7.62
C ALA A 62 8.18 -2.50 6.71
N ARG A 63 7.93 -2.03 5.49
CA ARG A 63 8.97 -1.58 4.55
C ARG A 63 9.83 -0.48 5.16
N LEU A 64 9.22 0.55 5.75
CA LEU A 64 9.97 1.64 6.37
C LEU A 64 10.83 1.16 7.54
N LEU A 65 10.28 0.33 8.42
CA LEU A 65 11.01 -0.22 9.57
C LEU A 65 12.21 -1.04 9.13
N ARG A 66 12.04 -1.88 8.10
CA ARG A 66 13.13 -2.65 7.50
C ARG A 66 14.24 -1.74 6.99
N SER A 67 13.90 -0.73 6.19
CA SER A 67 14.88 0.24 5.68
C SER A 67 15.56 1.06 6.78
N TYR A 68 14.85 1.36 7.87
CA TYR A 68 15.43 2.06 9.02
C TYR A 68 16.50 1.21 9.73
N TRP A 69 16.29 -0.10 9.88
CA TRP A 69 17.28 -0.98 10.50
C TRP A 69 18.41 -1.39 9.55
N GLU A 70 18.12 -1.63 8.28
CA GLU A 70 19.11 -2.04 7.29
C GLU A 70 19.99 -0.86 6.82
N ILE A 71 19.58 0.39 7.12
CA ILE A 71 20.24 1.64 6.68
C ILE A 71 20.41 1.65 5.15
N GLU A 72 19.52 0.98 4.43
CA GLU A 72 19.48 0.92 2.97
C GLU A 72 18.02 0.96 2.51
N ALA A 73 17.73 1.89 1.59
CA ALA A 73 16.42 1.97 0.97
C ALA A 73 16.39 1.03 -0.25
N PRO A 74 15.32 0.24 -0.45
CA PRO A 74 15.21 -0.58 -1.65
C PRO A 74 15.21 0.30 -2.89
N LEU A 75 16.06 -0.05 -3.87
CA LEU A 75 15.99 0.50 -5.21
C LEU A 75 14.82 -0.15 -5.96
N TYR A 76 14.04 0.66 -6.67
CA TYR A 76 12.94 0.20 -7.51
C TYR A 76 13.25 0.54 -8.97
N ASP A 77 14.05 -0.29 -9.61
CA ASP A 77 14.55 -0.15 -10.98
C ASP A 77 13.62 -0.75 -12.04
N PHE A 78 12.44 -1.22 -11.64
CA PHE A 78 11.46 -1.85 -12.54
C PHE A 78 10.47 -0.87 -13.19
N PHE A 79 10.65 0.44 -12.99
CA PHE A 79 9.77 1.44 -13.59
C PHE A 79 10.31 1.92 -14.95
N SER A 80 9.46 1.89 -15.98
CA SER A 80 9.77 2.56 -17.25
C SER A 80 9.98 4.07 -17.03
N THR A 81 10.95 4.63 -17.72
CA THR A 81 11.31 6.06 -17.75
C THR A 81 11.21 6.61 -19.17
N SER A 82 11.55 7.88 -19.36
CA SER A 82 11.70 8.47 -20.70
C SER A 82 12.87 7.89 -21.50
N GLU A 83 13.83 7.26 -20.83
CA GLU A 83 15.06 6.72 -21.43
C GLU A 83 14.99 5.20 -21.62
N GLU A 84 14.23 4.51 -20.78
CA GLU A 84 14.12 3.04 -20.76
C GLU A 84 12.65 2.61 -20.62
N THR A 85 12.18 1.73 -21.49
CA THR A 85 10.81 1.21 -21.43
C THR A 85 10.84 -0.30 -21.27
N PHE A 86 10.22 -0.81 -20.21
CA PHE A 86 10.01 -2.24 -20.00
C PHE A 86 8.80 -2.76 -20.77
N ASP A 87 8.85 -4.03 -21.17
CA ASP A 87 7.76 -4.71 -21.85
C ASP A 87 6.50 -4.77 -20.96
N HIS A 88 5.39 -4.26 -21.48
CA HIS A 88 4.11 -4.26 -20.79
C HIS A 88 3.23 -5.48 -21.12
N GLU A 89 3.70 -6.42 -21.96
CA GLU A 89 2.99 -7.60 -22.43
C GLU A 89 1.58 -7.27 -22.96
N ASP A 90 1.48 -6.26 -23.83
CA ASP A 90 0.23 -5.79 -24.45
C ASP A 90 -0.86 -5.32 -23.46
N ARG A 91 -0.51 -5.10 -22.17
CA ARG A 91 -1.45 -4.57 -21.18
C ARG A 91 -1.60 -3.06 -21.32
N VAL A 92 -2.60 -2.64 -22.10
CA VAL A 92 -2.87 -1.23 -22.37
C VAL A 92 -4.13 -0.76 -21.66
N VAL A 93 -4.07 0.44 -21.06
CA VAL A 93 -5.24 1.17 -20.54
C VAL A 93 -5.50 2.35 -21.47
N ILE A 94 -6.65 2.36 -22.14
CA ILE A 94 -7.06 3.43 -23.06
C ILE A 94 -8.03 4.35 -22.31
N VAL A 95 -7.63 5.61 -22.12
CA VAL A 95 -8.49 6.65 -21.55
C VAL A 95 -9.15 7.43 -22.69
N ASP A 96 -10.45 7.22 -22.89
CA ASP A 96 -11.19 7.85 -23.97
C ASP A 96 -11.37 9.38 -23.74
N ALA A 97 -11.23 10.18 -24.80
CA ALA A 97 -11.33 11.64 -24.69
C ALA A 97 -12.69 12.12 -24.14
N SER A 98 -13.75 11.33 -24.29
CA SER A 98 -15.09 11.63 -23.76
C SER A 98 -15.13 11.72 -22.24
N VAL A 99 -14.17 11.12 -21.51
CA VAL A 99 -14.13 11.22 -20.04
C VAL A 99 -13.43 12.46 -19.53
N THR A 100 -12.79 13.26 -20.40
CA THR A 100 -12.09 14.50 -20.02
C THR A 100 -12.90 15.46 -19.13
N PRO A 101 -14.18 15.79 -19.43
CA PRO A 101 -14.96 16.68 -18.58
C PRO A 101 -15.43 16.05 -17.26
N ILE A 102 -15.26 14.74 -17.08
CA ILE A 102 -15.75 13.97 -15.92
C ILE A 102 -14.60 13.53 -15.03
N ARG A 103 -13.63 12.80 -15.60
CA ARG A 103 -12.46 12.23 -14.95
C ARG A 103 -11.34 11.99 -15.99
N PRO A 104 -10.49 12.99 -16.26
CA PRO A 104 -9.57 12.99 -17.41
C PRO A 104 -8.40 12.00 -17.31
N TYR A 105 -8.09 11.49 -16.11
CA TYR A 105 -6.93 10.65 -15.89
C TYR A 105 -7.32 9.27 -15.35
N GLY A 106 -6.70 8.25 -15.92
CA GLY A 106 -6.74 6.86 -15.47
C GLY A 106 -5.36 6.24 -15.61
N ILE A 107 -4.95 5.46 -14.62
CA ILE A 107 -3.72 4.68 -14.62
C ILE A 107 -4.02 3.31 -14.05
N GLY A 108 -3.33 2.29 -14.54
CA GLY A 108 -3.41 0.93 -14.03
C GLY A 108 -2.08 0.21 -14.24
N PHE A 109 -1.88 -0.84 -13.46
CA PHE A 109 -0.77 -1.77 -13.62
C PHE A 109 -1.23 -3.18 -13.25
N ALA A 110 -0.52 -4.18 -13.73
CA ALA A 110 -0.71 -5.57 -13.33
C ALA A 110 0.48 -6.00 -12.47
N ALA A 111 0.21 -6.51 -11.27
CA ALA A 111 1.22 -7.12 -10.42
C ALA A 111 1.12 -8.65 -10.51
N ARG A 112 2.25 -9.34 -10.62
CA ARG A 112 2.36 -10.81 -10.69
C ARG A 112 3.43 -11.31 -9.72
N GLY A 113 3.40 -12.60 -9.40
CA GLY A 113 4.43 -13.29 -8.61
C GLY A 113 4.05 -13.55 -7.15
N HIS A 114 3.40 -12.60 -6.46
CA HIS A 114 2.91 -12.82 -5.11
C HIS A 114 1.54 -13.52 -5.10
N LYS A 115 1.42 -14.60 -4.33
CA LYS A 115 0.13 -15.28 -4.12
C LYS A 115 -0.56 -14.64 -2.92
N LEU A 116 -1.63 -13.89 -3.17
CA LEU A 116 -2.40 -13.23 -2.11
C LEU A 116 -3.01 -14.26 -1.14
N SER A 117 -2.71 -14.08 0.14
CA SER A 117 -3.44 -14.65 1.26
C SER A 117 -4.68 -13.81 1.61
N GLY A 118 -5.50 -14.29 2.56
CA GLY A 118 -6.61 -13.50 3.10
C GLY A 118 -6.13 -12.19 3.74
N ALA A 119 -5.05 -12.25 4.54
CA ALA A 119 -4.47 -11.08 5.20
C ALA A 119 -3.91 -10.07 4.20
N ASP A 120 -3.29 -10.53 3.10
CA ASP A 120 -2.85 -9.64 2.01
C ASP A 120 -4.03 -8.90 1.41
N LEU A 121 -5.13 -9.61 1.13
CA LEU A 121 -6.32 -9.04 0.52
C LEU A 121 -7.01 -8.02 1.46
N GLU A 122 -7.12 -8.34 2.75
CA GLU A 122 -7.64 -7.42 3.76
C GLU A 122 -6.79 -6.15 3.87
N ALA A 123 -5.46 -6.28 3.89
CA ALA A 123 -4.54 -5.15 3.92
C ALA A 123 -4.68 -4.28 2.65
N LEU A 124 -4.82 -4.90 1.47
CA LEU A 124 -5.03 -4.19 0.20
C LEU A 124 -6.35 -3.42 0.17
N ILE A 125 -7.46 -4.05 0.59
CA ILE A 125 -8.78 -3.41 0.64
C ILE A 125 -8.77 -2.25 1.64
N GLN A 126 -8.18 -2.45 2.81
CA GLN A 126 -8.06 -1.39 3.81
C GLN A 126 -7.25 -0.20 3.27
N SER A 127 -6.12 -0.47 2.62
CA SER A 127 -5.27 0.57 2.02
C SER A 127 -6.04 1.33 0.93
N GLN A 128 -6.76 0.62 0.06
CA GLN A 128 -7.64 1.20 -0.95
C GLN A 128 -8.64 2.17 -0.32
N GLU A 129 -9.34 1.75 0.73
CA GLU A 129 -10.33 2.60 1.41
C GLU A 129 -9.70 3.82 2.08
N LYS A 130 -8.59 3.65 2.80
CA LYS A 130 -7.91 4.77 3.49
C LYS A 130 -7.36 5.80 2.50
N ILE A 131 -6.73 5.35 1.42
CA ILE A 131 -6.22 6.23 0.35
C ILE A 131 -7.38 6.94 -0.34
N CYS A 132 -8.41 6.21 -0.80
CA CYS A 132 -9.53 6.80 -1.52
C CYS A 132 -10.37 7.74 -0.65
N TRP A 133 -10.56 7.43 0.62
CA TRP A 133 -11.37 8.23 1.54
C TRP A 133 -10.65 9.50 1.98
N ASN A 134 -9.40 9.39 2.43
CA ASN A 134 -8.64 10.51 2.97
C ASN A 134 -7.95 11.31 1.85
N PHE A 135 -6.93 10.72 1.21
CA PHE A 135 -6.13 11.39 0.18
C PHE A 135 -6.95 11.65 -1.10
N GLY A 136 -7.84 10.71 -1.42
CA GLY A 136 -8.78 10.76 -2.53
C GLY A 136 -10.02 11.63 -2.30
N GLN A 137 -10.17 12.25 -1.12
CA GLN A 137 -11.32 13.08 -0.73
C GLN A 137 -12.67 12.41 -1.03
N LYS A 138 -12.92 11.26 -0.39
CA LYS A 138 -14.12 10.43 -0.61
C LYS A 138 -14.29 10.04 -2.08
N ARG A 139 -13.20 9.55 -2.69
CA ARG A 139 -13.09 9.11 -4.09
C ARG A 139 -13.22 10.21 -5.16
N ARG A 140 -13.33 11.47 -4.76
CA ARG A 140 -13.41 12.61 -5.69
C ARG A 140 -12.15 12.72 -6.54
N SER A 141 -10.97 12.78 -5.93
CA SER A 141 -9.69 12.89 -6.64
C SER A 141 -9.13 11.51 -7.01
N ILE A 142 -9.14 10.54 -6.10
CA ILE A 142 -8.60 9.19 -6.31
C ILE A 142 -9.64 8.13 -6.02
N ALA A 143 -9.95 7.32 -7.04
CA ALA A 143 -10.70 6.10 -6.91
C ALA A 143 -9.83 4.96 -7.45
N MET A 144 -9.78 3.85 -6.71
CA MET A 144 -8.99 2.67 -7.04
C MET A 144 -9.90 1.47 -7.22
N GLY A 145 -9.53 0.59 -8.14
CA GLY A 145 -10.17 -0.72 -8.34
C GLY A 145 -9.10 -1.82 -8.36
N ILE A 146 -9.42 -2.97 -7.77
CA ILE A 146 -8.53 -4.13 -7.71
C ILE A 146 -9.23 -5.28 -8.42
N TYR A 147 -8.57 -5.87 -9.41
CA TYR A 147 -9.14 -6.90 -10.28
C TYR A 147 -8.19 -8.08 -10.43
N ARG A 148 -8.75 -9.27 -10.65
CA ARG A 148 -7.96 -10.42 -11.08
C ARG A 148 -7.57 -10.22 -12.54
N SER A 149 -6.31 -9.86 -12.79
CA SER A 149 -5.77 -9.59 -14.13
C SER A 149 -6.02 -10.74 -15.13
N ALA A 150 -5.96 -12.00 -14.68
CA ALA A 150 -6.22 -13.17 -15.52
C ALA A 150 -7.66 -13.26 -16.07
N LEU A 151 -8.60 -12.46 -15.55
CA LEU A 151 -9.99 -12.40 -16.02
C LEU A 151 -10.23 -11.21 -16.97
N ILE A 152 -9.20 -10.40 -17.24
CA ILE A 152 -9.29 -9.24 -18.13
C ILE A 152 -8.73 -9.65 -19.50
N THR A 153 -9.49 -9.37 -20.56
CA THR A 153 -8.95 -9.34 -21.92
C THR A 153 -8.48 -7.91 -22.18
N TYR A 154 -7.18 -7.74 -22.42
CA TYR A 154 -6.60 -6.45 -22.75
C TYR A 154 -6.93 -6.09 -24.22
N PRO A 155 -7.00 -4.79 -24.55
CA PRO A 155 -7.26 -4.32 -25.92
C PRO A 155 -6.28 -4.86 -26.97
#